data_AF-A0A4Q7LQT9-F1
#
_entry.id   AF-A0A4Q7LQT9-F1
#
_cell.length_a   1.000
_cell.length_b   1.000
_cell.length_c   1.000
_cell.angle_alpha   90.00
_cell.angle_beta   90.00
_cell.angle_gamma   90.00
#
_symmetry.space_group_name_H-M   'P 1'
#
loop_
_entity.id
_entity.type
_entity.pdbx_description
1 polymer ?
#
loop_
_entity_poly.entity_id
_entity_poly.type
_entity_poly.pdbx_seq_one_letter_code
_entity_poly.pdbx_strand_id
1 'polypeptide(L)'
;MSSDRPPATAHAAPARPLSGRVAALPLRVVGDCMGTLLATLAAALLLTLLGLPQQARAQTVSQAPSQAPAQPGSPIPLEQILGLARDGAGAPLGARVDVIPGQLDPRLRLAPCEQIQPYLPPGARPWGKTRVGLRCTRGAVAWNVFLPVTVKVWAPAIVTAVPVAADTPLAAEHLQLAVVDIAESNSPVYSRSDELIGRRLSRAQAAGATLRADTLRARIWFGAGDLVQVDSVGNGFRISGEAEALSPGVEGQPVRLRAASGKLLSAWPVGERRAEIRL
;
A
#
# COMPACT_ATOMS: atom_id res chain seq x y z
N MET A 1 26.16 4.90 -63.25
CA MET A 1 27.36 4.18 -62.79
C MET A 1 28.00 5.00 -61.67
N SER A 2 27.70 4.64 -60.42
CA SER A 2 28.32 5.07 -59.15
C SER A 2 27.64 4.22 -58.08
N SER A 3 28.09 2.98 -57.91
CA SER A 3 29.01 2.54 -56.84
C SER A 3 28.30 2.44 -55.49
N ASP A 4 27.51 1.37 -55.37
CA ASP A 4 27.04 0.76 -54.13
C ASP A 4 28.20 0.45 -53.18
N ARG A 5 28.06 0.83 -51.91
CA ARG A 5 28.93 0.37 -50.81
C ARG A 5 28.04 -0.06 -49.64
N PRO A 6 28.00 -1.35 -49.26
CA PRO A 6 27.22 -1.80 -48.12
C PRO A 6 27.96 -1.54 -46.78
N PRO A 7 27.25 -1.26 -45.67
CA PRO A 7 27.87 -1.14 -44.35
C PRO A 7 28.19 -2.50 -43.73
N ALA A 8 29.32 -2.54 -43.05
CA ALA A 8 29.93 -3.71 -42.42
C ALA A 8 29.14 -4.23 -41.20
N THR A 9 29.04 -5.55 -41.12
CA THR A 9 28.52 -6.36 -40.02
C THR A 9 29.47 -6.32 -38.81
N ALA A 10 29.04 -5.70 -37.71
CA ALA A 10 29.76 -5.75 -36.43
C ALA A 10 29.47 -7.09 -35.72
N HIS A 11 30.52 -7.90 -35.54
CA HIS A 11 30.49 -9.16 -34.81
C HIS A 11 30.36 -8.94 -33.30
N ALA A 12 29.49 -9.74 -32.68
CA ALA A 12 29.30 -9.85 -31.24
C ALA A 12 30.54 -10.45 -30.54
N ALA A 13 30.96 -9.84 -29.43
CA ALA A 13 32.00 -10.37 -28.55
C ALA A 13 31.38 -11.25 -27.44
N PRO A 14 31.99 -12.40 -27.07
CA PRO A 14 31.45 -13.29 -26.05
C PRO A 14 31.73 -12.80 -24.61
N ALA A 15 30.74 -12.99 -23.75
CA ALA A 15 30.76 -12.70 -22.32
C ALA A 15 31.75 -13.61 -21.56
N ARG A 16 32.56 -13.02 -20.68
CA ARG A 16 33.41 -13.73 -19.71
C ARG A 16 32.62 -14.02 -18.42
N PRO A 17 32.64 -15.26 -17.88
CA PRO A 17 32.07 -15.55 -16.58
C PRO A 17 33.04 -15.13 -15.45
N LEU A 18 32.53 -14.36 -14.48
CA LEU A 18 33.21 -14.08 -13.22
C LEU A 18 32.96 -15.25 -12.24
N SER A 19 33.92 -16.17 -12.16
CA SER A 19 34.00 -17.17 -11.08
C SER A 19 34.43 -16.51 -9.78
N GLY A 20 33.47 -16.18 -8.91
CA GLY A 20 33.73 -15.84 -7.51
C GLY A 20 33.89 -17.12 -6.68
N ARG A 21 35.15 -17.43 -6.32
CA ARG A 21 35.53 -18.54 -5.45
C ARG A 21 34.95 -18.37 -4.04
N VAL A 22 34.24 -19.40 -3.58
CA VAL A 22 33.90 -19.62 -2.17
C VAL A 22 35.17 -20.04 -1.43
N ALA A 23 35.59 -19.27 -0.43
CA ALA A 23 36.66 -19.64 0.49
C ALA A 23 36.04 -20.21 1.77
N ALA A 24 36.28 -21.50 2.00
CA ALA A 24 35.99 -22.21 3.24
C ALA A 24 37.18 -22.10 4.21
N LEU A 25 36.86 -21.87 5.48
CA LEU A 25 37.47 -22.31 6.76
C LEU A 25 39.02 -22.39 6.91
N PRO A 26 39.54 -22.08 8.11
CA PRO A 26 39.68 -23.16 9.08
C PRO A 26 39.20 -22.84 10.50
N LEU A 27 38.52 -23.86 11.04
CA LEU A 27 38.30 -24.17 12.44
C LEU A 27 39.65 -24.21 13.19
N ARG A 28 39.78 -23.48 14.31
CA ARG A 28 40.88 -23.69 15.27
C ARG A 28 40.35 -24.30 16.56
N VAL A 29 41.03 -25.38 16.89
CA VAL A 29 40.89 -26.36 17.96
C VAL A 29 41.49 -25.81 19.26
N VAL A 30 40.72 -25.96 20.34
CA VAL A 30 41.03 -26.54 21.67
C VAL A 30 42.38 -26.21 22.33
N GLY A 31 42.32 -25.87 23.63
CA GLY A 31 43.39 -26.24 24.58
C GLY A 31 43.68 -25.20 25.65
N ASP A 32 43.39 -25.58 26.90
CA ASP A 32 44.14 -25.23 28.11
C ASP A 32 44.16 -23.78 28.62
N CYS A 33 43.34 -23.54 29.64
CA CYS A 33 43.73 -22.76 30.82
C CYS A 33 42.82 -23.13 32.01
N MET A 34 42.65 -24.45 32.22
CA MET A 34 42.03 -25.03 33.42
C MET A 34 43.16 -25.43 34.38
N GLY A 35 43.56 -24.53 35.26
CA GLY A 35 44.52 -24.84 36.31
C GLY A 35 45.41 -23.66 36.66
N THR A 36 44.92 -22.77 37.55
CA THR A 36 45.75 -21.95 38.47
C THR A 36 44.96 -20.95 39.34
N LEU A 37 43.62 -20.94 39.31
CA LEU A 37 42.81 -20.03 40.16
C LEU A 37 42.00 -20.74 41.26
N LEU A 38 42.54 -21.86 41.78
CA LEU A 38 41.90 -22.68 42.82
C LEU A 38 42.64 -22.65 44.19
N ALA A 39 43.63 -21.77 44.41
CA ALA A 39 44.55 -21.93 45.55
C ALA A 39 44.79 -20.72 46.48
N THR A 40 44.12 -19.56 46.34
CA THR A 40 44.52 -18.39 47.15
C THR A 40 43.43 -17.58 47.86
N LEU A 41 42.17 -18.01 47.96
CA LEU A 41 41.21 -17.32 48.84
C LEU A 41 40.31 -18.28 49.65
N ALA A 42 40.86 -19.44 50.04
CA ALA A 42 40.30 -20.31 51.09
C ALA A 42 40.60 -19.81 52.53
N ALA A 43 41.09 -18.58 52.70
CA ALA A 43 41.53 -18.03 54.00
C ALA A 43 40.72 -16.81 54.48
N ALA A 44 39.64 -16.43 53.81
CA ALA A 44 38.72 -15.37 54.28
C ALA A 44 37.34 -15.91 54.70
N LEU A 45 37.21 -17.24 54.85
CA LEU A 45 35.95 -17.96 55.08
C LEU A 45 35.65 -18.26 56.56
N LEU A 46 36.35 -17.66 57.55
CA LEU A 46 36.19 -18.06 58.96
C LEU A 46 35.84 -16.96 59.99
N LEU A 47 35.42 -15.75 59.59
CA LEU A 47 35.12 -14.68 60.57
C LEU A 47 33.88 -13.80 60.30
N THR A 48 32.93 -14.20 59.44
CA THR A 48 31.70 -13.41 59.15
C THR A 48 30.42 -14.20 59.41
N LEU A 49 30.27 -14.81 60.60
CA LEU A 49 29.12 -15.65 60.97
C LEU A 49 28.15 -15.02 61.99
N LEU A 50 28.27 -13.73 62.33
CA LEU A 50 27.35 -13.06 63.26
C LEU A 50 27.06 -11.63 62.79
N GLY A 51 26.00 -11.43 62.01
CA GLY A 51 25.55 -10.09 61.61
C GLY A 51 24.64 -10.06 60.39
N LEU A 52 23.48 -10.73 60.44
CA LEU A 52 22.40 -10.55 59.47
C LEU A 52 21.51 -9.38 59.92
N PRO A 53 21.51 -8.19 59.27
CA PRO A 53 20.39 -7.27 59.40
C PRO A 53 19.21 -7.81 58.58
N GLN A 54 18.07 -8.00 59.26
CA GLN A 54 16.78 -8.30 58.63
C GLN A 54 16.44 -7.20 57.61
N GLN A 55 16.58 -7.49 56.32
CA GLN A 55 15.95 -6.66 55.30
C GLN A 55 14.47 -7.04 55.23
N ALA A 56 13.65 -6.17 55.80
CA ALA A 56 12.22 -6.16 55.63
C ALA A 56 11.88 -6.23 54.13
N ARG A 57 11.17 -7.29 53.73
CA ARG A 57 10.58 -7.37 52.40
C ARG A 57 9.49 -6.33 52.31
N ALA A 58 9.82 -5.14 51.80
CA ALA A 58 8.83 -4.25 51.25
C ALA A 58 8.18 -4.98 50.06
N GLN A 59 6.94 -5.41 50.24
CA GLN A 59 6.11 -5.92 49.16
C GLN A 59 5.83 -4.73 48.24
N THR A 60 6.59 -4.62 47.14
CA THR A 60 6.14 -3.86 45.98
C THR A 60 4.92 -4.59 45.44
N VAL A 61 3.74 -4.18 45.92
CA VAL A 61 2.46 -4.50 45.29
C VAL A 61 2.59 -4.05 43.85
N SER A 62 2.70 -5.03 42.94
CA SER A 62 2.60 -4.82 41.52
C SER A 62 1.27 -4.13 41.28
N GLN A 63 1.31 -2.82 41.00
CA GLN A 63 0.14 -2.07 40.63
C GLN A 63 -0.41 -2.73 39.36
N ALA A 64 -1.54 -3.43 39.51
CA ALA A 64 -2.44 -3.70 38.39
C ALA A 64 -2.66 -2.36 37.65
N PRO A 65 -2.75 -2.36 36.31
CA PRO A 65 -2.92 -1.13 35.55
C PRO A 65 -4.15 -0.42 36.11
N SER A 66 -3.88 0.66 36.85
CA SER A 66 -4.92 1.50 37.41
C SER A 66 -5.60 2.13 36.22
N GLN A 67 -6.75 1.57 35.84
CA GLN A 67 -7.69 2.24 34.97
C GLN A 67 -8.05 3.54 35.70
N ALA A 68 -7.43 4.63 35.26
CA ALA A 68 -7.74 5.95 35.74
C ALA A 68 -9.27 6.14 35.65
N PRO A 69 -9.93 6.68 36.70
CA PRO A 69 -11.35 6.94 36.64
C PRO A 69 -11.65 7.79 35.40
N ALA A 70 -12.52 7.28 34.54
CA ALA A 70 -12.95 7.95 33.33
C ALA A 70 -13.50 9.33 33.72
N GLN A 71 -12.76 10.38 33.34
CA GLN A 71 -13.19 11.74 33.57
C GLN A 71 -14.48 11.97 32.75
N PRO A 72 -15.54 12.54 33.35
CA PRO A 72 -16.74 12.89 32.60
C PRO A 72 -16.38 13.96 31.56
N GLY A 73 -16.44 13.57 30.28
CA GLY A 73 -16.03 14.42 29.15
C GLY A 73 -14.74 13.97 28.47
N SER A 74 -14.53 12.67 28.29
CA SER A 74 -13.42 12.08 27.54
C SER A 74 -13.14 12.90 26.26
N PRO A 75 -11.93 13.47 26.10
CA PRO A 75 -11.60 14.22 24.90
C PRO A 75 -11.72 13.32 23.67
N ILE A 76 -12.17 13.89 22.56
CA ILE A 76 -12.27 13.17 21.29
C ILE A 76 -10.90 12.53 21.00
N PRO A 77 -10.83 11.19 20.79
CA PRO A 77 -9.56 10.49 20.71
C PRO A 77 -8.93 10.69 19.32
N LEU A 78 -8.30 11.86 19.12
CA LEU A 78 -7.75 12.27 17.83
C LEU A 78 -6.75 11.26 17.28
N GLU A 79 -5.80 10.79 18.09
CA GLU A 79 -4.81 9.79 17.66
C GLU A 79 -5.46 8.49 17.18
N GLN A 80 -6.51 8.03 17.87
CA GLN A 80 -7.25 6.83 17.45
C GLN A 80 -7.96 7.05 16.10
N ILE A 81 -8.49 8.24 15.88
CA ILE A 81 -9.14 8.62 14.62
C ILE A 81 -8.13 8.64 13.47
N LEU A 82 -6.96 9.25 13.70
CA LEU A 82 -5.89 9.33 12.70
C LEU A 82 -5.30 7.95 12.39
N GLY A 83 -5.07 7.12 13.42
CA GLY A 83 -4.62 5.74 13.27
C GLY A 83 -5.61 4.91 12.45
N LEU A 84 -6.90 4.98 12.78
CA LEU A 84 -7.95 4.28 12.04
C LEU A 84 -7.99 4.70 10.55
N ALA A 85 -7.89 6.00 10.26
CA ALA A 85 -7.89 6.50 8.89
C ALA A 85 -6.64 6.06 8.13
N ARG A 86 -5.47 6.04 8.79
CA ARG A 86 -4.20 5.57 8.21
C ARG A 86 -4.27 4.08 7.87
N ASP A 87 -4.69 3.25 8.82
CA ASP A 87 -4.75 1.80 8.65
C ASP A 87 -5.81 1.40 7.60
N GLY A 88 -6.95 2.10 7.62
CA GLY A 88 -8.02 1.89 6.65
C GLY A 88 -7.67 2.32 5.22
N ALA A 89 -6.63 3.14 5.01
CA ALA A 89 -6.23 3.61 3.69
C ALA A 89 -5.75 2.47 2.77
N GLY A 90 -5.31 1.34 3.33
CA GLY A 90 -4.80 0.21 2.55
C GLY A 90 -3.70 0.64 1.56
N ALA A 91 -2.78 1.47 2.03
CA ALA A 91 -1.75 2.04 1.19
C ALA A 91 -0.76 0.96 0.70
N PRO A 92 -0.18 1.11 -0.51
CA PRO A 92 0.84 0.19 -1.01
C PRO A 92 2.03 0.08 -0.06
N LEU A 93 2.72 -1.06 -0.08
CA LEU A 93 3.94 -1.25 0.70
C LEU A 93 4.97 -0.16 0.39
N GLY A 94 5.56 0.43 1.43
CA GLY A 94 6.53 1.52 1.31
C GLY A 94 5.93 2.90 1.02
N ALA A 95 4.60 3.04 0.90
CA ALA A 95 3.96 4.35 0.81
C ALA A 95 3.93 5.06 2.16
N ARG A 96 4.09 6.38 2.16
CA ARG A 96 3.91 7.23 3.35
C ARG A 96 2.48 7.75 3.40
N VAL A 97 1.80 7.57 4.53
CA VAL A 97 0.41 8.01 4.71
C VAL A 97 0.33 9.16 5.69
N ASP A 98 -0.04 10.33 5.19
CA ASP A 98 -0.27 11.54 5.98
C ASP A 98 -1.78 11.75 6.16
N VAL A 99 -2.26 11.79 7.40
CA VAL A 99 -3.67 12.03 7.72
C VAL A 99 -3.78 13.41 8.35
N ILE A 100 -4.54 14.29 7.71
CA ILE A 100 -4.76 15.67 8.15
C ILE A 100 -6.19 15.74 8.70
N PRO A 101 -6.37 15.95 10.01
CA PRO A 101 -7.69 16.12 10.57
C PRO A 101 -8.28 17.46 10.12
N GLY A 102 -9.56 17.45 9.75
CA GLY A 102 -10.38 18.64 9.66
C GLY A 102 -10.91 19.03 11.04
N GLN A 103 -11.94 19.87 11.05
CA GLN A 103 -12.66 20.24 12.27
C GLN A 103 -14.07 19.66 12.22
N LEU A 104 -14.59 19.30 13.40
CA LEU A 104 -16.02 19.05 13.54
C LEU A 104 -16.79 20.33 13.26
N ASP A 105 -18.04 20.20 12.81
CA ASP A 105 -18.92 21.34 12.62
C ASP A 105 -19.03 22.13 13.94
N PRO A 106 -18.61 23.41 13.99
CA PRO A 106 -18.63 24.21 15.22
C PRO A 106 -20.05 24.48 15.75
N ARG A 107 -21.09 24.23 14.93
CA ARG A 107 -22.50 24.32 15.34
C ARG A 107 -22.97 23.11 16.12
N LEU A 108 -22.20 22.04 16.11
CA LEU A 108 -22.53 20.80 16.80
C LEU A 108 -22.53 21.03 18.32
N ARG A 109 -23.58 20.53 18.98
CA ARG A 109 -23.74 20.56 20.44
C ARG A 109 -23.88 19.13 20.91
N LEU A 110 -22.74 18.49 21.15
CA LEU A 110 -22.69 17.10 21.59
C LEU A 110 -22.94 17.01 23.09
N ALA A 111 -23.83 16.10 23.49
CA ALA A 111 -23.96 15.71 24.89
C ALA A 111 -22.65 15.06 25.37
N PRO A 112 -22.27 15.21 26.65
CA PRO A 112 -21.12 14.51 27.21
C PRO A 112 -21.18 13.01 26.95
N CYS A 113 -20.06 12.44 26.52
CA CYS A 113 -19.92 11.02 26.23
C CYS A 113 -18.73 10.44 26.99
N GLU A 114 -18.93 9.31 27.65
CA GLU A 114 -17.86 8.60 28.36
C GLU A 114 -17.02 7.79 27.39
N GLN A 115 -17.65 7.21 26.35
CA GLN A 115 -16.98 6.36 25.38
C GLN A 115 -17.38 6.73 23.94
N ILE A 116 -16.46 7.38 23.25
CA ILE A 116 -16.56 7.70 21.82
C ILE A 116 -15.84 6.61 21.03
N GLN A 117 -16.53 6.03 20.05
CA GLN A 117 -15.98 5.01 19.16
C GLN A 117 -15.83 5.58 17.73
N PRO A 118 -14.60 5.78 17.25
CA PRO A 118 -14.32 6.06 15.85
C PRO A 118 -14.63 4.85 14.96
N TYR A 119 -15.12 5.09 13.75
CA TYR A 119 -15.33 4.06 12.74
C TYR A 119 -15.23 4.61 11.31
N LEU A 120 -14.80 3.76 10.37
CA LEU A 120 -14.91 4.06 8.94
C LEU A 120 -16.24 3.52 8.40
N PRO A 121 -16.94 4.25 7.54
CA PRO A 121 -18.11 3.71 6.86
C PRO A 121 -17.77 2.41 6.13
N PRO A 122 -18.65 1.39 6.12
CA PRO A 122 -18.40 0.15 5.40
C PRO A 122 -18.06 0.40 3.93
N GLY A 123 -17.02 -0.27 3.42
CA GLY A 123 -16.56 -0.11 2.04
C GLY A 123 -15.85 1.22 1.75
N ALA A 124 -15.64 2.09 2.76
CA ALA A 124 -14.89 3.31 2.56
C ALA A 124 -13.40 3.02 2.40
N ARG A 125 -12.84 3.49 1.29
CA ARG A 125 -11.39 3.66 1.14
C ARG A 125 -11.05 5.12 1.45
N PRO A 126 -10.47 5.42 2.62
CA PRO A 126 -10.26 6.78 3.06
C PRO A 126 -9.08 7.41 2.32
N TRP A 127 -9.25 7.72 1.03
CA TRP A 127 -8.29 8.43 0.20
C TRP A 127 -8.79 9.84 -0.10
N GLY A 128 -7.88 10.81 -0.12
CA GLY A 128 -8.22 12.21 -0.37
C GLY A 128 -9.13 12.77 0.73
N LYS A 129 -10.10 13.59 0.33
CA LYS A 129 -11.10 14.16 1.26
C LYS A 129 -12.12 13.09 1.65
N THR A 130 -12.12 12.71 2.91
CA THR A 130 -13.00 11.67 3.46
C THR A 130 -13.49 12.06 4.87
N ARG A 131 -14.15 11.13 5.56
CA ARG A 131 -14.71 11.35 6.89
C ARG A 131 -14.58 10.10 7.76
N VAL A 132 -14.32 10.33 9.04
CA VAL A 132 -14.38 9.30 10.08
C VAL A 132 -15.65 9.53 10.89
N GLY A 133 -16.44 8.47 11.08
CA GLY A 133 -17.62 8.51 11.94
C GLY A 133 -17.22 8.40 13.41
N LEU A 134 -17.87 9.17 14.26
CA LEU A 134 -17.70 9.17 15.70
C LEU A 134 -19.06 8.88 16.31
N ARG A 135 -19.18 7.78 17.05
CA ARG A 135 -20.42 7.43 17.75
C ARG A 135 -20.20 7.38 19.26
N CYS A 136 -21.14 7.90 20.02
CA CYS A 136 -21.16 7.70 21.47
C CYS A 136 -21.79 6.34 21.79
N THR A 137 -21.03 5.44 22.40
CA THR A 137 -21.52 4.11 22.81
C THR A 137 -21.87 4.05 24.30
N ARG A 138 -21.38 5.01 25.08
CA ARG A 138 -21.68 5.13 26.51
C ARG A 138 -21.76 6.61 26.91
N GLY A 139 -22.95 7.02 27.31
CA GLY A 139 -23.26 8.38 27.74
C GLY A 139 -24.77 8.56 27.91
N ALA A 140 -25.19 9.71 28.45
CA ALA A 140 -26.60 10.00 28.71
C ALA A 140 -27.43 10.07 27.41
N VAL A 141 -26.82 10.52 26.30
CA VAL A 141 -27.45 10.64 24.99
C VAL A 141 -26.54 10.04 23.94
N ALA A 142 -27.06 9.06 23.18
CA ALA A 142 -26.37 8.52 22.03
C ALA A 142 -26.35 9.55 20.88
N TRP A 143 -25.21 9.70 20.22
CA TRP A 143 -25.04 10.55 19.06
C TRP A 143 -24.06 9.93 18.05
N ASN A 144 -24.16 10.36 16.80
CA ASN A 144 -23.27 9.95 15.72
C ASN A 144 -22.98 11.13 14.80
N VAL A 145 -21.70 11.43 14.60
CA VAL A 145 -21.24 12.59 13.83
C VAL A 145 -20.04 12.23 12.97
N PHE A 146 -19.67 13.11 12.03
CA PHE A 146 -18.56 12.88 11.13
C PHE A 146 -17.47 13.93 11.31
N LEU A 147 -16.24 13.48 11.51
CA LEU A 147 -15.06 14.32 11.44
C LEU A 147 -14.50 14.26 10.00
N PRO A 148 -14.44 15.38 9.26
CA PRO A 148 -13.73 15.46 7.99
C PRO A 148 -12.25 15.15 8.21
N VAL A 149 -11.65 14.33 7.35
CA VAL A 149 -10.21 14.07 7.34
C VAL A 149 -9.71 14.06 5.90
N THR A 150 -8.48 14.51 5.68
CA THR A 150 -7.82 14.39 4.37
C THR A 150 -6.68 13.40 4.49
N VAL A 151 -6.74 12.32 3.72
CA VAL A 151 -5.69 11.30 3.70
C VAL A 151 -4.88 11.45 2.41
N LYS A 152 -3.59 11.73 2.58
CA LYS A 152 -2.62 11.76 1.48
C LYS A 152 -1.79 10.49 1.51
N VAL A 153 -1.52 9.93 0.34
CA VAL A 153 -0.72 8.72 0.21
C VAL A 153 0.41 9.01 -0.75
N TRP A 154 1.63 9.08 -0.22
CA TRP A 154 2.82 9.40 -1.00
C TRP A 154 3.51 8.12 -1.44
N ALA A 155 3.60 7.92 -2.75
CA ALA A 155 4.26 6.77 -3.34
C ALA A 155 4.93 7.14 -4.66
N PRO A 156 5.95 6.38 -5.11
CA PRO A 156 6.52 6.53 -6.44
C PRO A 156 5.47 6.28 -7.52
N ALA A 157 5.34 7.22 -8.46
CA ALA A 157 4.51 7.11 -9.65
C ALA A 157 5.18 7.82 -10.84
N ILE A 158 4.75 7.49 -12.04
CA ILE A 158 5.22 8.13 -13.25
C ILE A 158 4.56 9.50 -13.40
N VAL A 159 5.39 10.52 -13.57
CA VAL A 159 4.99 11.88 -13.92
C VAL A 159 5.60 12.26 -15.27
N THR A 160 5.07 13.30 -15.88
CA THR A 160 5.66 13.89 -17.10
C THR A 160 6.96 14.64 -16.79
N ALA A 161 8.01 14.38 -17.56
CA ALA A 161 9.30 15.08 -17.45
C ALA A 161 9.27 16.45 -18.14
N VAL A 162 8.51 16.55 -19.22
CA VAL A 162 8.33 17.76 -20.03
C VAL A 162 6.83 17.99 -20.28
N PRO A 163 6.41 19.18 -20.72
CA PRO A 163 5.04 19.38 -21.20
C PRO A 163 4.78 18.47 -22.41
N VAL A 164 3.65 17.76 -22.42
CA VAL A 164 3.26 16.85 -23.51
C VAL A 164 1.87 17.21 -24.00
N ALA A 165 1.71 17.40 -25.31
CA ALA A 165 0.43 17.75 -25.90
C ALA A 165 -0.56 16.57 -25.90
N ALA A 166 -1.85 16.89 -26.02
CA ALA A 166 -2.89 15.89 -26.21
C ALA A 166 -2.59 15.04 -27.47
N ASP A 167 -3.02 13.79 -27.45
CA ASP A 167 -2.82 12.82 -28.53
C ASP A 167 -1.35 12.57 -28.90
N THR A 168 -0.39 12.97 -28.08
CA THR A 168 1.03 12.63 -28.31
C THR A 168 1.31 11.20 -27.79
N PRO A 169 2.03 10.34 -28.55
CA PRO A 169 2.49 9.06 -28.04
C PRO A 169 3.59 9.29 -26.99
N LEU A 170 3.46 8.62 -25.84
CA LEU A 170 4.44 8.70 -24.76
C LEU A 170 5.70 7.91 -25.13
N ALA A 171 6.85 8.57 -24.98
CA ALA A 171 8.18 7.99 -25.14
C ALA A 171 8.93 8.08 -23.81
N ALA A 172 10.04 7.36 -23.67
CA ALA A 172 10.81 7.31 -22.42
C ALA A 172 11.23 8.70 -21.92
N GLU A 173 11.60 9.61 -22.83
CA GLU A 173 11.99 11.00 -22.53
C GLU A 173 10.85 11.86 -21.95
N HIS A 174 9.59 11.47 -22.15
CA HIS A 174 8.44 12.16 -21.57
C HIS A 174 8.18 11.75 -20.13
N LEU A 175 8.81 10.67 -19.64
CA LEU A 175 8.43 9.98 -18.41
C LEU A 175 9.55 10.08 -17.38
N GLN A 176 9.18 10.31 -16.12
CA GLN A 176 10.09 10.22 -15.00
C GLN A 176 9.35 9.66 -13.77
N LEU A 177 10.07 8.99 -12.88
CA LEU A 177 9.51 8.52 -11.62
C LEU A 177 9.63 9.63 -10.57
N ALA A 178 8.55 9.93 -9.87
CA ALA A 178 8.52 10.89 -8.77
C ALA A 178 7.62 10.41 -7.63
N VAL A 179 7.89 10.87 -6.41
CA VAL A 179 7.00 10.62 -5.27
C VAL A 179 5.86 11.63 -5.31
N VAL A 180 4.63 11.15 -5.43
CA VAL A 180 3.42 11.99 -5.56
C VAL A 180 2.31 11.53 -4.63
N ASP A 181 1.31 12.38 -4.42
CA ASP A 181 0.10 12.02 -3.70
C ASP A 181 -0.84 11.20 -4.60
N ILE A 182 -0.76 9.87 -4.48
CA ILE A 182 -1.59 8.96 -5.28
C ILE A 182 -3.05 9.02 -4.85
N ALA A 183 -3.35 9.52 -3.65
CA ALA A 183 -4.70 9.67 -3.10
C ALA A 183 -5.40 10.99 -3.51
N GLU A 184 -4.72 11.87 -4.24
CA GLU A 184 -5.29 13.12 -4.76
C GLU A 184 -6.48 12.88 -5.71
N SER A 185 -6.49 11.75 -6.44
CA SER A 185 -7.57 11.37 -7.36
C SER A 185 -7.84 9.86 -7.27
N ASN A 186 -9.08 9.48 -7.56
CA ASN A 186 -9.51 8.08 -7.64
C ASN A 186 -8.95 7.35 -8.88
N SER A 187 -8.43 8.10 -9.85
CA SER A 187 -7.85 7.53 -11.06
C SER A 187 -6.49 6.87 -10.74
N PRO A 188 -6.29 5.58 -11.07
CA PRO A 188 -5.05 4.86 -10.79
C PRO A 188 -3.84 5.54 -11.40
N VAL A 189 -2.72 5.47 -10.68
CA VAL A 189 -1.40 5.91 -11.14
C VAL A 189 -0.60 4.73 -11.69
N TYR A 190 0.39 5.02 -12.52
CA TYR A 190 1.35 4.02 -13.02
C TYR A 190 2.64 4.11 -12.23
N SER A 191 3.23 2.97 -11.87
CA SER A 191 4.53 2.90 -11.16
C SER A 191 5.68 2.52 -12.08
N ARG A 192 5.40 2.09 -13.32
CA ARG A 192 6.40 1.66 -14.29
C ARG A 192 6.18 2.33 -15.65
N SER A 193 7.27 2.75 -16.28
CA SER A 193 7.22 3.47 -17.56
C SER A 193 6.89 2.56 -18.74
N ASP A 194 7.20 1.27 -18.69
CA ASP A 194 6.91 0.31 -19.76
C ASP A 194 5.41 0.18 -20.06
N GLU A 195 4.56 0.38 -19.05
CA GLU A 195 3.09 0.38 -19.20
C GLU A 195 2.56 1.58 -20.01
N LEU A 196 3.39 2.62 -20.15
CA LEU A 196 3.03 3.90 -20.73
C LEU A 196 3.63 4.16 -22.11
N ILE A 197 4.76 3.55 -22.44
CA ILE A 197 5.41 3.77 -23.74
C ILE A 197 4.46 3.37 -24.89
N GLY A 198 4.31 4.28 -25.86
CA GLY A 198 3.39 4.12 -27.00
C GLY A 198 1.92 4.42 -26.70
N ARG A 199 1.53 4.61 -25.43
CA ARG A 199 0.19 5.10 -25.06
C ARG A 199 0.05 6.56 -25.50
N ARG A 200 -1.16 6.99 -25.85
CA ARG A 200 -1.45 8.39 -26.22
C ARG A 200 -2.17 9.10 -25.08
N LEU A 201 -1.89 10.39 -24.89
CA LEU A 201 -2.62 11.22 -23.94
C LEU A 201 -4.02 11.58 -24.45
N SER A 202 -5.00 11.59 -23.55
CA SER A 202 -6.36 12.09 -23.84
C SER A 202 -6.44 13.63 -23.75
N ARG A 203 -5.55 14.25 -22.98
CA ARG A 203 -5.44 15.70 -22.76
C ARG A 203 -3.98 16.11 -22.57
N ALA A 204 -3.66 17.38 -22.83
CA ALA A 204 -2.31 17.90 -22.61
C ALA A 204 -1.93 17.82 -21.13
N GLN A 205 -0.65 17.56 -20.84
CA GLN A 205 -0.10 17.45 -19.49
C GLN A 205 1.08 18.42 -19.34
N ALA A 206 1.09 19.20 -18.27
CA ALA A 206 2.23 20.04 -17.90
C ALA A 206 3.39 19.17 -17.40
N ALA A 207 4.60 19.72 -17.32
CA ALA A 207 5.71 19.03 -16.65
C ALA A 207 5.40 18.79 -15.16
N GLY A 208 5.77 17.63 -14.64
CA GLY A 208 5.50 17.21 -13.27
C GLY A 208 4.08 16.71 -13.01
N ALA A 209 3.22 16.66 -14.02
CA ALA A 209 1.87 16.13 -13.87
C ALA A 209 1.91 14.60 -13.68
N THR A 210 1.15 14.10 -12.71
CA THR A 210 1.03 12.65 -12.46
C THR A 210 0.25 11.99 -13.59
N LEU A 211 0.86 11.00 -14.25
CA LEU A 211 0.18 10.21 -15.27
C LEU A 211 -0.76 9.21 -14.61
N ARG A 212 -2.02 9.32 -14.99
CA ARG A 212 -3.14 8.54 -14.45
C ARG A 212 -3.93 7.89 -15.57
N ALA A 213 -4.68 6.84 -15.27
CA ALA A 213 -5.45 6.11 -16.28
C ALA A 213 -6.40 7.03 -17.10
N ASP A 214 -7.03 8.01 -16.45
CA ASP A 214 -7.91 9.01 -17.08
C ASP A 214 -7.18 10.04 -17.97
N THR A 215 -5.87 10.21 -17.81
CA THR A 215 -5.04 11.08 -18.67
C THR A 215 -4.63 10.40 -19.97
N LEU A 216 -4.83 9.09 -20.08
CA LEU A 216 -4.53 8.32 -21.28
C LEU A 216 -5.78 8.15 -22.12
N ARG A 217 -5.59 8.02 -23.43
CA ARG A 217 -6.62 7.47 -24.30
C ARG A 217 -6.82 6.00 -23.91
N ALA A 218 -8.07 5.65 -23.59
CA ALA A 218 -8.43 4.29 -23.24
C ALA A 218 -8.22 3.36 -24.44
N ARG A 219 -7.66 2.17 -24.18
CA ARG A 219 -7.54 1.13 -25.20
C ARG A 219 -8.87 0.43 -25.39
N ILE A 220 -9.20 0.11 -26.64
CA ILE A 220 -10.28 -0.82 -26.96
C ILE A 220 -9.63 -2.17 -27.18
N TRP A 221 -9.95 -3.14 -26.33
CA TRP A 221 -9.38 -4.48 -26.37
C TRP A 221 -10.12 -5.44 -27.31
N PHE A 222 -11.41 -5.21 -27.51
CA PHE A 222 -12.28 -5.98 -28.40
C PHE A 222 -13.55 -5.18 -28.74
N GLY A 223 -14.20 -5.52 -29.85
CA GLY A 223 -15.44 -4.90 -30.33
C GLY A 223 -16.70 -5.54 -29.75
N ALA A 224 -17.86 -4.97 -30.10
CA ALA A 224 -19.15 -5.64 -29.87
C ALA A 224 -19.31 -6.81 -30.86
N GLY A 225 -19.89 -7.91 -30.40
CA GLY A 225 -20.02 -9.18 -31.13
C GLY A 225 -18.79 -10.08 -31.06
N ASP A 226 -17.67 -9.60 -30.50
CA ASP A 226 -16.47 -10.44 -30.35
C ASP A 226 -16.71 -11.52 -29.30
N LEU A 227 -16.18 -12.73 -29.59
CA LEU A 227 -16.08 -13.79 -28.60
C LEU A 227 -14.89 -13.52 -27.68
N VAL A 228 -15.16 -13.46 -26.38
CA VAL A 228 -14.22 -13.05 -25.34
C VAL A 228 -14.05 -14.18 -24.34
N GLN A 229 -12.81 -14.50 -24.00
CA GLN A 229 -12.48 -15.38 -22.88
C GLN A 229 -12.70 -14.63 -21.57
N VAL A 230 -13.56 -15.19 -20.72
CA VAL A 230 -13.94 -14.62 -19.44
C VAL A 230 -13.35 -15.47 -18.34
N ASP A 231 -12.43 -14.88 -17.57
CA ASP A 231 -11.83 -15.52 -16.42
C ASP A 231 -12.50 -15.02 -15.13
N SER A 232 -12.75 -15.94 -14.19
CA SER A 232 -13.17 -15.64 -12.83
C SER A 232 -12.15 -16.26 -11.88
N VAL A 233 -11.53 -15.43 -11.04
CA VAL A 233 -10.49 -15.86 -10.11
C VAL A 233 -11.04 -15.78 -8.70
N GLY A 234 -11.07 -16.93 -8.02
CA GLY A 234 -11.39 -17.04 -6.60
C GLY A 234 -10.18 -17.49 -5.79
N ASN A 235 -10.37 -17.67 -4.49
CA ASN A 235 -9.29 -18.14 -3.62
C ASN A 235 -8.93 -19.61 -3.96
N GLY A 236 -7.83 -19.80 -4.70
CA GLY A 236 -7.31 -21.12 -5.08
C GLY A 236 -7.93 -21.75 -6.33
N PHE A 237 -8.80 -21.04 -7.06
CA PHE A 237 -9.38 -21.55 -8.31
C PHE A 237 -9.51 -20.47 -9.38
N ARG A 238 -9.43 -20.89 -10.65
CA ARG A 238 -9.72 -20.06 -11.82
C ARG A 238 -10.74 -20.80 -12.69
N ILE A 239 -11.83 -20.12 -13.03
CA ILE A 239 -12.83 -20.62 -13.96
C ILE A 239 -12.73 -19.77 -15.22
N SER A 240 -12.47 -20.41 -16.35
CA SER A 240 -12.46 -19.75 -17.66
C SER A 240 -13.71 -20.17 -18.43
N GLY A 241 -14.34 -19.23 -19.13
CA GLY A 241 -15.47 -19.47 -20.02
C GLY A 241 -15.42 -18.55 -21.22
N GLU A 242 -16.36 -18.71 -22.14
CA GLU A 242 -16.49 -17.84 -23.31
C GLU A 242 -17.82 -17.09 -23.27
N ALA A 243 -17.79 -15.83 -23.71
CA ALA A 243 -18.97 -15.00 -23.81
C ALA A 243 -18.85 -14.00 -24.95
N GLU A 244 -19.98 -13.66 -25.57
CA GLU A 244 -20.06 -12.64 -26.62
C GLU A 244 -20.14 -11.24 -26.00
N ALA A 245 -19.33 -10.30 -26.49
CA ALA A 245 -19.35 -8.92 -26.04
C ALA A 245 -20.56 -8.16 -26.57
N LEU A 246 -21.40 -7.60 -25.69
CA LEU A 246 -22.54 -6.79 -26.13
C LEU A 246 -22.17 -5.32 -26.42
N SER A 247 -21.01 -4.88 -25.94
CA SER A 247 -20.44 -3.56 -26.21
C SER A 247 -18.91 -3.67 -26.33
N PRO A 248 -18.23 -2.68 -26.92
CA PRO A 248 -16.77 -2.69 -26.98
C PRO A 248 -16.13 -2.80 -25.59
N GLY A 249 -15.08 -3.61 -25.49
CA GLY A 249 -14.29 -3.80 -24.28
C GLY A 249 -13.27 -2.69 -24.11
N VAL A 250 -13.66 -1.60 -23.45
CA VAL A 250 -12.78 -0.47 -23.16
C VAL A 250 -12.01 -0.71 -21.86
N GLU A 251 -10.69 -0.50 -21.89
CA GLU A 251 -9.82 -0.58 -20.72
C GLU A 251 -10.35 0.27 -19.56
N GLY A 252 -10.42 -0.31 -18.36
CA GLY A 252 -10.89 0.40 -17.16
C GLY A 252 -12.39 0.68 -17.13
N GLN A 253 -13.18 0.14 -18.06
CA GLN A 253 -14.65 0.24 -18.03
C GLN A 253 -15.29 -1.16 -17.99
N PRO A 254 -16.36 -1.36 -17.22
CA PRO A 254 -17.05 -2.65 -17.23
C PRO A 254 -17.76 -2.87 -18.58
N VAL A 255 -17.72 -4.11 -19.06
CA VAL A 255 -18.40 -4.56 -20.28
C VAL A 255 -19.48 -5.57 -19.94
N ARG A 256 -20.57 -5.58 -20.71
CA ARG A 256 -21.64 -6.58 -20.62
C ARG A 256 -21.36 -7.70 -21.62
N LEU A 257 -21.33 -8.93 -21.13
CA LEU A 257 -21.04 -10.12 -21.92
C LEU A 257 -22.21 -11.12 -21.84
N ARG A 258 -22.53 -11.80 -22.93
CA ARG A 258 -23.53 -12.87 -22.99
C ARG A 258 -22.83 -14.22 -23.05
N ALA A 259 -22.96 -15.01 -21.99
CA ALA A 259 -22.45 -16.38 -21.96
C ALA A 259 -23.26 -17.28 -22.90
N ALA A 260 -22.68 -18.44 -23.27
CA ALA A 260 -23.37 -19.45 -24.07
C ALA A 260 -24.68 -19.96 -23.42
N SER A 261 -24.78 -19.90 -22.09
CA SER A 261 -26.01 -20.23 -21.34
C SER A 261 -27.12 -19.18 -21.48
N GLY A 262 -26.87 -18.06 -22.17
CA GLY A 262 -27.77 -16.90 -22.25
C GLY A 262 -27.65 -15.94 -21.06
N LYS A 263 -26.88 -16.29 -20.02
CA LYS A 263 -26.68 -15.43 -18.85
C LYS A 263 -25.89 -14.18 -19.22
N LEU A 264 -26.36 -13.03 -18.75
CA LEU A 264 -25.65 -11.77 -18.84
C LEU A 264 -24.64 -11.64 -17.69
N LEU A 265 -23.39 -11.31 -18.03
CA LEU A 265 -22.29 -11.14 -17.10
C LEU A 265 -21.74 -9.72 -17.22
N SER A 266 -21.23 -9.16 -16.11
CA SER A 266 -20.43 -7.94 -16.12
C SER A 266 -18.99 -8.31 -15.80
N ALA A 267 -18.07 -7.90 -16.67
CA ALA A 267 -16.65 -8.19 -16.54
C ALA A 267 -15.81 -6.95 -16.87
N TRP A 268 -14.53 -7.00 -16.54
CA TRP A 268 -13.56 -5.95 -16.81
C TRP A 268 -12.63 -6.39 -17.95
N PRO A 269 -12.53 -5.66 -19.05
CA PRO A 269 -11.57 -5.94 -20.12
C PRO A 269 -10.13 -5.83 -19.60
N VAL A 270 -9.34 -6.88 -19.79
CA VAL A 270 -7.94 -6.98 -19.30
C VAL A 270 -6.92 -7.22 -20.41
N GLY A 271 -7.37 -7.53 -21.62
CA GLY A 271 -6.51 -7.77 -22.77
C GLY A 271 -7.31 -8.09 -24.03
N GLU A 272 -6.61 -8.29 -25.14
CA GLU A 272 -7.24 -8.65 -26.41
C GLU A 272 -8.12 -9.90 -26.24
N ARG A 273 -9.42 -9.73 -26.52
CA ARG A 273 -10.46 -10.75 -26.32
C ARG A 273 -10.43 -11.45 -24.95
N ARG A 274 -10.00 -10.74 -23.89
CA ARG A 274 -9.99 -11.25 -22.51
C ARG A 274 -10.65 -10.29 -21.54
N ALA A 275 -11.51 -10.83 -20.67
CA ALA A 275 -12.15 -10.09 -19.60
C ALA A 275 -12.13 -10.87 -18.29
N GLU A 276 -12.12 -10.18 -17.15
CA GLU A 276 -12.16 -10.78 -15.82
C GLU A 276 -13.39 -10.37 -15.02
N ILE A 277 -13.99 -11.33 -14.32
CA ILE A 277 -15.04 -11.07 -13.32
C ILE A 277 -14.37 -10.88 -11.97
N ARG A 278 -14.56 -9.70 -11.38
CA ARG A 278 -14.15 -9.42 -10.00
C ARG A 278 -15.28 -9.85 -9.07
N LEU A 279 -15.04 -10.89 -8.27
CA LEU A 279 -15.96 -11.43 -7.26
C LEU A 279 -15.94 -10.60 -5.98
#